data_AF-A2C1J7-F1
#
_entry.id   AF-A2C1J7-F1
#
_cell.length_a   1.000
_cell.length_b   1.000
_cell.length_c   1.000
_cell.angle_alpha   90.00
_cell.angle_beta   90.00
_cell.angle_gamma   90.00
#
_symmetry.space_group_name_H-M   'P 1'
#
loop_
_entity.id
_entity.type
_entity.pdbx_description
1 polymer ?
#
loop_
_entity_poly.entity_id
_entity_poly.type
_entity_poly.pdbx_seq_one_letter_code
_entity_poly.pdbx_strand_id
1 'polypeptide(L)'
;MNPMDNEDNLFINDARFEIGMKLFNSCQWYKSHDVFEEIWHETGGPERQLLQGILQVAVAQVHLENSNINGATILYGEALGRLKKFQLSNLGLDIEGLSKCVSKRLELLQVGKDLACSSIPVLNFL
;
A
#
# COMPACT_ATOMS: atom_id res chain seq x y z
N MET A 1 -10.03 -28.10 -9.92
CA MET A 1 -9.73 -26.93 -9.08
C MET A 1 -11.05 -26.46 -8.50
N ASN A 2 -11.16 -26.36 -7.17
CA ASN A 2 -12.44 -26.21 -6.47
C ASN A 2 -12.97 -24.76 -6.64
N PRO A 3 -14.29 -24.49 -6.71
CA PRO A 3 -14.81 -23.16 -7.09
C PRO A 3 -14.73 -22.07 -5.99
N MET A 4 -14.10 -22.36 -4.86
CA MET A 4 -14.10 -21.53 -3.65
C MET A 4 -12.77 -21.74 -2.92
N ASP A 5 -11.65 -21.31 -3.50
CA ASP A 5 -10.39 -21.25 -2.75
C ASP A 5 -10.52 -20.12 -1.70
N ASN A 6 -11.08 -20.51 -0.54
CA ASN A 6 -11.24 -19.83 0.75
C ASN A 6 -11.04 -18.31 0.78
N GLU A 7 -12.16 -17.57 0.81
CA GLU A 7 -12.21 -16.18 1.30
C GLU A 7 -11.58 -16.04 2.71
N ASP A 8 -11.56 -17.13 3.50
CA ASP A 8 -10.93 -17.18 4.83
C ASP A 8 -9.40 -17.00 4.83
N ASN A 9 -8.70 -17.25 3.71
CA ASN A 9 -7.23 -17.16 3.62
C ASN A 9 -6.73 -15.82 3.02
N LEU A 10 -7.60 -14.81 2.95
CA LEU A 10 -7.21 -13.48 2.51
C LEU A 10 -6.36 -12.80 3.58
N PHE A 11 -5.29 -12.10 3.16
CA PHE A 11 -4.41 -11.36 4.07
C PHE A 11 -5.15 -10.34 4.96
N ILE A 12 -6.33 -9.89 4.50
CA ILE A 12 -7.18 -8.94 5.22
C ILE A 12 -7.72 -9.50 6.53
N ASN A 13 -7.87 -10.81 6.62
CA ASN A 13 -8.35 -11.52 7.81
C ASN A 13 -7.22 -11.82 8.80
N ASP A 14 -5.97 -11.54 8.44
CA ASP A 14 -4.83 -11.68 9.35
C ASP A 14 -4.91 -10.60 10.45
N ALA A 15 -4.85 -11.00 11.72
CA ALA A 15 -4.88 -10.08 12.84
C ALA A 15 -3.74 -9.03 12.79
N ARG A 16 -2.60 -9.37 12.17
CA ARG A 16 -1.48 -8.45 11.95
C ARG A 16 -1.83 -7.35 10.95
N PHE A 17 -2.75 -7.59 10.02
CA PHE A 17 -3.10 -6.61 8.99
C PHE A 17 -3.68 -5.34 9.61
N GLU A 18 -4.57 -5.46 10.60
CA GLU A 18 -5.12 -4.31 11.30
C GLU A 18 -4.04 -3.52 12.07
N ILE A 19 -3.04 -4.22 12.63
CA ILE A 19 -1.88 -3.59 13.26
C ILE A 19 -1.07 -2.81 12.22
N GLY A 20 -0.78 -3.42 11.08
CA GLY A 20 -0.09 -2.79 9.95
C GLY A 20 -0.81 -1.54 9.46
N MET A 21 -2.14 -1.58 9.33
CA MET A 21 -2.98 -0.43 8.98
C MET A 21 -2.92 0.69 10.03
N LYS A 22 -3.04 0.36 11.32
CA LYS A 22 -2.94 1.34 12.42
C LYS A 22 -1.59 2.05 12.40
N LEU A 23 -0.51 1.31 12.17
CA LEU A 23 0.83 1.86 12.02
C LEU A 23 0.95 2.75 10.77
N PHE A 24 0.42 2.29 9.64
CA PHE A 24 0.38 3.04 8.37
C PHE A 24 -0.31 4.39 8.55
N ASN A 25 -1.53 4.39 9.09
CA ASN A 25 -2.33 5.60 9.30
C ASN A 25 -1.75 6.52 10.39
N SER A 26 -0.87 6.00 11.25
CA SER A 26 -0.14 6.78 12.26
C SER A 26 1.25 7.25 11.78
N CYS A 27 1.53 7.15 10.48
CA CYS A 27 2.84 7.49 9.88
C CYS A 27 4.03 6.70 10.44
N GLN A 28 3.81 5.54 11.06
CA GLN A 28 4.89 4.65 11.49
C GLN A 28 5.30 3.74 10.33
N TRP A 29 5.78 4.34 9.24
CA TRP A 29 5.94 3.69 7.94
C TRP A 29 6.86 2.47 7.94
N TYR A 30 8.01 2.57 8.61
CA TYR A 30 8.95 1.45 8.69
C TYR A 30 8.36 0.25 9.45
N LYS A 31 7.69 0.48 10.59
CA LYS A 31 7.03 -0.59 11.34
C LYS A 31 5.84 -1.17 10.59
N SER A 32 5.08 -0.32 9.89
CA SER A 32 3.98 -0.75 9.03
C SER A 32 4.49 -1.62 7.88
N HIS A 33 5.59 -1.23 7.25
CA HIS A 33 6.29 -2.01 6.24
C HIS A 33 6.64 -3.41 6.77
N ASP A 34 7.31 -3.50 7.91
CA ASP A 34 7.76 -4.79 8.46
C ASP A 34 6.58 -5.73 8.70
N VAL A 35 5.48 -5.22 9.27
CA VAL A 35 4.25 -6.01 9.48
C VAL A 35 3.65 -6.48 8.15
N PHE A 36 3.56 -5.61 7.16
CA PHE A 36 3.04 -6.00 5.84
C PHE A 36 3.98 -6.96 5.10
N GLU A 37 5.30 -6.87 5.33
CA GLU A 37 6.30 -7.74 4.71
C GLU A 37 6.16 -9.18 5.20
N GLU A 38 5.96 -9.37 6.51
CA GLU A 38 5.68 -10.67 7.11
C GLU A 38 4.44 -11.32 6.48
N ILE A 39 3.33 -10.59 6.44
CA ILE A 39 2.08 -11.10 5.84
C ILE A 39 2.29 -11.36 4.33
N TRP A 40 3.03 -10.48 3.64
CA TRP A 40 3.33 -10.63 2.22
C TRP A 40 4.13 -11.89 1.94
N HIS A 41 5.10 -12.24 2.77
CA HIS A 41 5.86 -13.48 2.64
C HIS A 41 4.97 -14.72 2.65
N GLU A 42 3.94 -14.71 3.49
CA GLU A 42 2.99 -15.82 3.69
C GLU A 42 1.82 -15.80 2.69
N THR A 43 1.57 -14.67 2.02
CA THR A 43 0.46 -14.50 1.07
C THR A 43 0.78 -15.10 -0.30
N GLY A 44 -0.09 -15.98 -0.79
CA GLY A 44 -0.07 -16.51 -2.17
C GLY A 44 -1.06 -15.79 -3.09
N GLY A 45 -1.15 -16.26 -4.34
CA GLY A 45 -2.21 -15.84 -5.26
C GLY A 45 -2.12 -14.40 -5.76
N PRO A 46 -3.17 -13.92 -6.46
CA PRO A 46 -3.27 -12.54 -6.93
C PRO A 46 -3.11 -11.53 -5.79
N GLU A 47 -3.71 -11.77 -4.63
CA GLU A 47 -3.79 -10.85 -3.49
C GLU A 47 -2.41 -10.43 -2.97
N ARG A 48 -1.40 -11.29 -3.13
CA ARG A 48 0.00 -10.97 -2.86
C ARG A 48 0.44 -9.69 -3.59
N GLN A 49 -0.04 -9.46 -4.81
CA GLN A 49 0.29 -8.26 -5.61
C GLN A 49 -0.31 -6.99 -5.01
N LEU A 50 -1.53 -7.08 -4.49
CA LEU A 50 -2.18 -5.95 -3.82
C LEU A 50 -1.45 -5.59 -2.54
N LEU A 51 -1.16 -6.58 -1.69
CA LEU A 51 -0.41 -6.37 -0.46
C LEU A 51 1.00 -5.84 -0.73
N GLN A 52 1.66 -6.31 -1.80
CA GLN A 52 2.93 -5.75 -2.25
C GLN A 52 2.81 -4.28 -2.62
N GLY A 53 1.71 -3.87 -3.28
CA GLY A 53 1.44 -2.47 -3.57
C GLY A 53 1.33 -1.62 -2.30
N ILE A 54 0.58 -2.10 -1.29
CA ILE A 54 0.44 -1.42 0.01
C ILE A 54 1.80 -1.28 0.71
N LEU A 55 2.57 -2.37 0.77
CA LEU A 55 3.92 -2.40 1.32
C LEU A 55 4.85 -1.39 0.61
N GLN A 56 4.78 -1.32 -0.72
CA GLN A 56 5.58 -0.37 -1.50
C GLN A 56 5.21 1.09 -1.20
N VAL A 57 3.94 1.39 -0.89
CA VAL A 57 3.55 2.73 -0.41
C VAL A 57 4.18 3.05 0.94
N ALA A 58 4.21 2.09 1.87
CA ALA A 58 4.84 2.28 3.18
C ALA A 58 6.35 2.57 3.05
N VAL A 59 7.08 1.75 2.29
CA VAL A 59 8.53 1.98 2.11
C VAL A 59 8.81 3.24 1.26
N ALA A 60 7.95 3.62 0.32
CA ALA A 60 8.08 4.90 -0.38
C ALA A 60 8.04 6.09 0.58
N GLN A 61 7.24 6.03 1.66
CA GLN A 61 7.24 7.05 2.69
C GLN A 61 8.52 7.05 3.53
N VAL A 62 9.05 5.88 3.89
CA VAL A 62 10.37 5.77 4.55
C VAL A 62 11.47 6.41 3.69
N HIS A 63 11.42 6.21 2.36
CA HIS A 63 12.34 6.88 1.45
C HIS A 63 12.19 8.41 1.48
N LEU A 64 10.97 8.94 1.59
CA LEU A 64 10.75 10.38 1.73
C LEU A 64 11.29 10.91 3.07
N GLU A 65 11.10 10.20 4.18
CA GLU A 65 11.66 10.57 5.49
C GLU A 65 13.19 10.64 5.45
N ASN A 66 13.81 9.75 4.69
CA ASN A 66 15.26 9.71 4.47
C ASN A 66 15.75 10.63 3.34
N SER A 67 14.91 11.55 2.85
CA SER A 67 15.21 12.46 1.73
C SER A 67 15.61 11.76 0.42
N ASN A 68 15.27 10.49 0.25
CA ASN A 68 15.51 9.71 -0.97
C ASN A 68 14.31 9.82 -1.93
N ILE A 69 14.21 10.97 -2.59
CA ILE A 69 13.12 11.28 -3.53
C ILE A 69 13.07 10.30 -4.72
N ASN A 70 14.23 9.90 -5.25
CA ASN A 70 14.30 8.98 -6.39
C ASN A 70 13.72 7.60 -6.02
N GLY A 71 14.09 7.06 -4.86
CA GLY A 71 13.56 5.79 -4.37
C GLY A 71 12.06 5.85 -4.11
N ALA A 72 11.58 6.93 -3.48
CA ALA A 72 10.15 7.14 -3.27
C ALA A 72 9.36 7.22 -4.58
N THR A 73 9.90 7.91 -5.60
CA THR A 73 9.27 8.06 -6.92
C THR A 73 9.12 6.71 -7.62
N ILE A 74 10.17 5.88 -7.60
CA ILE A 74 10.15 4.53 -8.19
C ILE A 74 9.09 3.66 -7.48
N LEU A 75 9.15 3.60 -6.15
CA LEU A 75 8.26 2.75 -5.35
C LEU A 75 6.78 3.16 -5.48
N TYR A 76 6.47 4.46 -5.53
CA TYR A 76 5.10 4.89 -5.83
C TYR A 76 4.63 4.50 -7.23
N GLY A 77 5.50 4.58 -8.24
CA GLY A 77 5.16 4.15 -9.60
C GLY A 77 4.84 2.66 -9.65
N GLU A 78 5.67 1.83 -9.02
CA GLU A 78 5.43 0.39 -8.93
C GLU A 78 4.17 0.06 -8.11
N ALA A 79 3.99 0.70 -6.96
CA ALA A 79 2.82 0.53 -6.11
C ALA A 79 1.53 0.81 -6.89
N LEU A 80 1.44 1.96 -7.60
CA LEU A 80 0.27 2.28 -8.43
C LEU A 80 0.01 1.24 -9.51
N GLY A 81 1.07 0.73 -10.14
CA GLY A 81 0.96 -0.32 -11.14
C GLY A 81 0.36 -1.61 -10.58
N ARG A 82 0.54 -1.90 -9.29
CA ARG A 82 -0.06 -3.05 -8.60
C ARG A 82 -1.47 -2.74 -8.11
N LEU A 83 -1.68 -1.61 -7.44
CA LEU A 83 -2.97 -1.21 -6.89
C LEU A 83 -4.05 -1.12 -7.98
N LYS A 84 -3.73 -0.54 -9.14
CA LYS A 84 -4.68 -0.38 -10.26
C LYS A 84 -5.09 -1.69 -10.94
N LYS A 85 -4.36 -2.79 -10.71
CA LYS A 85 -4.72 -4.11 -11.27
C LYS A 85 -5.83 -4.80 -10.50
N PHE A 86 -6.11 -4.35 -9.27
CA PHE A 86 -7.20 -4.88 -8.45
C PHE A 86 -8.46 -4.04 -8.67
N GLN A 87 -9.54 -4.68 -9.10
CA GLN A 87 -10.83 -4.02 -9.24
C GLN A 87 -11.39 -3.67 -7.86
N LEU A 88 -11.91 -2.45 -7.79
CA LEU A 88 -12.30 -1.59 -6.66
C LEU A 88 -13.14 -2.17 -5.50
N SER A 89 -13.41 -3.47 -5.41
CA SER A 89 -14.46 -3.98 -4.50
C SER A 89 -14.18 -5.30 -3.79
N ASN A 90 -13.11 -6.03 -4.09
CA ASN A 90 -13.07 -7.44 -3.68
C ASN A 90 -12.65 -7.71 -2.22
N LEU A 91 -12.07 -6.72 -1.50
CA LEU A 91 -11.56 -6.93 -0.12
C LEU A 91 -12.12 -5.94 0.91
N GLY A 92 -13.07 -5.09 0.51
CA GLY A 92 -13.60 -4.04 1.41
C GLY A 92 -12.57 -2.95 1.78
N LEU A 93 -11.46 -2.83 1.05
CA LEU A 93 -10.46 -1.78 1.25
C LEU A 93 -10.68 -0.59 0.30
N ASP A 94 -10.46 0.63 0.79
CA ASP A 94 -10.44 1.85 -0.03
C ASP A 94 -9.14 1.97 -0.85
N ILE A 95 -8.97 1.04 -1.80
CA ILE A 95 -7.85 1.03 -2.73
C ILE A 95 -7.92 2.22 -3.70
N GLU A 96 -9.12 2.73 -3.97
CA GLU A 96 -9.31 3.91 -4.82
C GLU A 96 -8.73 5.17 -4.17
N GLY A 97 -9.10 5.44 -2.92
CA GLY A 97 -8.62 6.57 -2.15
C GLY A 97 -7.10 6.52 -1.98
N LEU A 98 -6.56 5.35 -1.64
CA LEU A 98 -5.12 5.13 -1.58
C LEU A 98 -4.46 5.42 -2.93
N SER A 99 -4.98 4.85 -4.04
CA SER A 99 -4.42 5.03 -5.37
C SER A 99 -4.46 6.49 -5.84
N LYS A 100 -5.55 7.23 -5.56
CA LYS A 100 -5.67 8.66 -5.86
C LYS A 100 -4.61 9.46 -5.11
N CYS A 101 -4.43 9.21 -3.82
CA CYS A 101 -3.42 9.88 -3.01
C CYS A 101 -2.00 9.60 -3.54
N VAL A 102 -1.67 8.33 -3.78
CA VAL A 102 -0.35 7.92 -4.28
C VAL A 102 -0.09 8.52 -5.67
N SER A 103 -1.08 8.52 -6.57
CA SER A 103 -0.97 9.15 -7.90
C SER A 103 -0.66 10.64 -7.78
N LYS A 104 -1.36 11.35 -6.88
CA LYS A 104 -1.13 12.78 -6.69
C LYS A 104 0.27 13.09 -6.16
N ARG A 105 0.74 12.31 -5.19
CA ARG A 105 2.09 12.46 -4.63
C ARG A 105 3.16 12.13 -5.66
N LEU A 106 2.98 11.06 -6.43
CA LEU A 106 3.89 10.70 -7.51
C LEU A 106 4.03 11.81 -8.55
N GLU A 107 2.91 12.40 -8.99
CA GLU A 107 2.93 13.54 -9.93
C GLU A 107 3.77 14.70 -9.37
N LEU A 108 3.57 15.05 -8.09
CA LEU A 108 4.33 16.13 -7.44
C LEU A 108 5.83 15.83 -7.41
N LEU A 109 6.21 14.60 -7.06
CA LEU A 109 7.63 14.19 -7.06
C LEU A 109 8.24 14.28 -8.46
N GLN A 110 7.52 13.82 -9.49
CA GLN A 110 8.00 13.83 -10.87
C GLN A 110 8.21 15.25 -11.43
N VAL A 111 7.45 16.24 -10.95
CA VAL A 111 7.62 17.64 -11.34
C VAL A 111 8.45 18.46 -10.34
N GLY A 112 9.05 17.81 -9.33
CA GLY A 112 9.89 18.47 -8.32
C GLY A 112 9.14 19.44 -7.41
N LYS A 113 7.85 19.22 -7.17
CA LYS A 113 7.03 20.02 -6.26
C LYS A 113 6.99 19.43 -4.86
N ASP A 114 6.85 20.30 -3.87
CA ASP A 114 6.68 19.92 -2.46
C ASP A 114 5.37 19.12 -2.26
N LEU A 115 5.43 18.13 -1.37
CA LEU A 115 4.32 17.28 -0.95
C LEU A 115 3.44 17.93 0.14
N ALA A 116 3.83 19.07 0.72
CA ALA A 116 3.11 19.77 1.79
C ALA A 116 1.65 20.08 1.46
N CYS A 117 1.33 20.28 0.17
CA CYS A 117 -0.04 20.56 -0.29
C CYS A 117 -0.86 19.28 -0.63
N SER A 118 -0.31 18.09 -0.37
CA SER A 118 -0.97 16.80 -0.66
C SER A 118 -1.25 16.04 0.63
N SER A 119 -2.35 15.27 0.63
CA SER A 119 -2.61 14.33 1.72
C SER A 119 -1.52 13.27 1.79
N ILE A 120 -1.32 12.72 2.98
CA ILE A 120 -0.58 11.48 3.16
C ILE A 120 -1.48 10.28 2.81
N PRO A 121 -0.89 9.18 2.30
CA PRO A 121 -1.61 7.94 2.08
C PRO A 121 -2.22 7.43 3.37
N VAL A 122 -3.46 6.97 3.28
CA VAL A 122 -4.18 6.29 4.35
C VAL A 122 -4.78 5.01 3.78
N LEU A 123 -4.92 4.00 4.63
CA LEU A 123 -5.52 2.71 4.31
C LEU A 123 -6.73 2.51 5.20
N ASN A 124 -7.92 2.46 4.60
CA ASN A 124 -9.20 2.34 5.29
C ASN A 124 -10.02 1.19 4.72
N PHE A 125 -10.96 0.69 5.52
CA PHE A 125 -12.06 -0.12 5.01
C PHE A 125 -13.13 0.78 4.38
N LEU A 126 -13.87 0.25 3.40
CA LEU A 126 -15.02 0.89 2.74
C LEU A 126 -16.26 0.97 3.66
#